data_AF-A0A1I7LA49-F1
#
_entry.id   AF-A0A1I7LA49-F1
#
_cell.length_a   1.000
_cell.length_b   1.000
_cell.length_c   1.000
_cell.angle_alpha   90.00
_cell.angle_beta   90.00
_cell.angle_gamma   90.00
#
_symmetry.space_group_name_H-M   'P 1'
#
loop_
_entity.id
_entity.type
_entity.pdbx_description
1 polymer ?
#
loop_
_entity_poly.entity_id
_entity_poly.type
_entity_poly.pdbx_seq_one_letter_code
_entity_poly.pdbx_strand_id
1 'polypeptide(L)'
;MGKTWLAGVCLALAGGVAAGQEAPDSVRMEGGQVLVRFRTMTVLLDPSGDAASMPPVDLVLLRGCGERQRAWLARQTLDRSVVVAAGRPCAAELRGQGVRRAQVLGLWGAYALRRGAVSVRLTVMPGAGPRAAAWLGDAAPEDAAQDQSLGVMLDFSDGAHGALRLYAGGDADDVDLAAIPQRFPGADLAVVRRDGEPLLGAVETRRDGSRVMRMVALAPDAAYRIPAARAAGAKPR
;
A
#
# COMPACT_ATOMS: atom_id res chain seq x y z
N MET A 1 -8.73 43.78 4.88
CA MET A 1 -9.47 43.21 3.72
C MET A 1 -9.21 41.72 3.68
N GLY A 2 -10.08 40.94 4.34
CA GLY A 2 -10.00 39.48 4.33
C GLY A 2 -10.74 38.91 3.11
N LYS A 3 -10.15 37.91 2.46
CA LYS A 3 -10.83 37.11 1.44
C LYS A 3 -10.86 35.66 1.92
N THR A 4 -12.07 35.24 2.24
CA THR A 4 -12.57 33.89 2.39
C THR A 4 -12.23 33.03 1.18
N TRP A 5 -11.67 31.84 1.42
CA TRP A 5 -11.59 30.77 0.41
C TRP A 5 -12.71 29.76 0.64
N LEU A 6 -13.37 29.44 -0.46
CA LEU A 6 -14.55 28.60 -0.57
C LEU A 6 -14.28 27.16 -0.13
N ALA A 7 -15.17 26.66 0.72
CA ALA A 7 -15.27 25.28 1.15
C ALA A 7 -15.52 24.35 -0.06
N GLY A 8 -14.56 23.46 -0.33
CA GLY A 8 -14.74 22.33 -1.23
C GLY A 8 -15.56 21.25 -0.55
N VAL A 9 -16.61 20.79 -1.24
CA VAL A 9 -17.54 19.76 -0.80
C VAL A 9 -16.78 18.45 -0.54
N CYS A 10 -16.63 18.10 0.74
CA CYS A 10 -16.19 16.78 1.18
C CYS A 10 -17.38 15.81 1.02
N LEU A 11 -17.32 14.93 0.03
CA LEU A 11 -18.34 13.91 -0.15
C LEU A 11 -18.08 12.79 0.87
N ALA A 12 -18.77 12.85 2.02
CA ALA A 12 -18.80 11.75 2.98
C ALA A 12 -19.56 10.57 2.37
N LEU A 13 -18.85 9.57 1.85
CA LEU A 13 -19.46 8.30 1.51
C LEU A 13 -19.76 7.56 2.82
N ALA A 14 -21.05 7.48 3.14
CA ALA A 14 -21.57 6.75 4.30
C ALA A 14 -21.36 5.24 4.14
N GLY A 15 -20.18 4.76 4.54
CA GLY A 15 -19.96 3.36 4.91
C GLY A 15 -20.09 3.23 6.42
N GLY A 16 -21.26 2.80 6.90
CA GLY A 16 -21.54 2.64 8.33
C GLY A 16 -20.55 1.67 9.02
N VAL A 17 -19.96 2.13 10.11
CA VAL A 17 -19.10 1.36 11.01
C VAL A 17 -19.98 0.53 11.94
N ALA A 18 -19.92 -0.80 11.83
CA ALA A 18 -20.35 -1.67 12.92
C ALA A 18 -19.13 -1.96 13.81
N ALA A 19 -19.18 -1.49 15.05
CA ALA A 19 -18.27 -1.93 16.09
C ALA A 19 -18.61 -3.39 16.43
N GLY A 20 -17.71 -4.32 16.09
CA GLY A 20 -17.89 -5.74 16.32
C GLY A 20 -17.57 -6.55 15.07
N GLN A 21 -16.46 -7.28 15.13
CA GLN A 21 -15.84 -8.10 14.06
C GLN A 21 -15.16 -7.30 12.93
N GLU A 22 -13.82 -7.33 12.95
CA GLU A 22 -12.96 -6.78 11.91
C GLU A 22 -13.33 -7.39 10.56
N ALA A 23 -13.66 -6.55 9.57
CA ALA A 23 -14.10 -7.02 8.27
C ALA A 23 -12.98 -7.83 7.58
N PRO A 24 -13.29 -8.97 6.93
CA PRO A 24 -12.27 -9.83 6.33
C PRO A 24 -11.50 -9.13 5.20
N ASP A 25 -12.14 -8.17 4.53
CA ASP A 25 -11.51 -7.34 3.51
C ASP A 25 -11.55 -5.89 3.97
N SER A 26 -10.40 -5.38 4.43
CA SER A 26 -10.30 -4.00 4.91
C SER A 26 -8.90 -3.40 4.75
N VAL A 27 -8.85 -2.07 4.66
CA VAL A 27 -7.61 -1.30 4.87
C VAL A 27 -7.76 -0.46 6.13
N ARG A 28 -6.85 -0.61 7.08
CA ARG A 28 -6.77 0.21 8.29
C ARG A 28 -5.47 1.00 8.30
N MET A 29 -5.54 2.25 8.77
CA MET A 29 -4.38 3.11 8.95
C MET A 29 -4.32 3.52 10.42
N GLU A 30 -3.21 3.23 11.09
CA GLU A 30 -3.07 3.46 12.53
C GLU A 30 -1.61 3.75 12.88
N GLY A 31 -1.33 4.91 13.47
CA GLY A 31 0.04 5.28 13.87
C GLY A 31 1.04 5.17 12.71
N GLY A 32 0.73 5.77 11.55
CA GLY A 32 1.61 5.77 10.38
C GLY A 32 1.75 4.44 9.62
N GLN A 33 1.19 3.33 10.12
CA GLN A 33 1.24 2.03 9.45
C GLN A 33 -0.06 1.75 8.69
N VAL A 34 0.02 0.93 7.64
CA VAL A 34 -1.16 0.50 6.87
C VAL A 34 -1.31 -1.01 6.94
N LEU A 35 -2.43 -1.47 7.48
CA LEU A 35 -2.79 -2.87 7.55
C LEU A 35 -3.83 -3.19 6.47
N VAL A 36 -3.46 -4.06 5.54
CA VAL A 36 -4.35 -4.55 4.48
C VAL A 36 -4.74 -5.97 4.81
N ARG A 37 -6.04 -6.21 4.95
CA ARG A 37 -6.62 -7.54 5.10
C ARG A 37 -7.42 -7.85 3.86
N PHE A 38 -7.16 -9.02 3.30
CA PHE A 38 -7.93 -9.58 2.20
C PHE A 38 -8.16 -11.05 2.52
N ARG A 39 -9.42 -11.42 2.78
CA ARG A 39 -9.78 -12.76 3.26
C ARG A 39 -8.98 -13.12 4.52
N THR A 40 -8.12 -14.13 4.43
CA THR A 40 -7.26 -14.61 5.50
C THR A 40 -5.83 -14.08 5.41
N MET A 41 -5.50 -13.28 4.39
CA MET A 41 -4.18 -12.71 4.18
C MET A 41 -4.10 -11.31 4.81
N THR A 42 -3.08 -11.08 5.62
CA THR A 42 -2.83 -9.78 6.26
C THR A 42 -1.44 -9.28 5.86
N VAL A 43 -1.37 -8.08 5.28
CA VAL A 43 -0.13 -7.43 4.86
C VAL A 43 0.04 -6.09 5.57
N LEU A 44 1.22 -5.83 6.11
CA LEU A 44 1.59 -4.56 6.74
C LEU A 44 2.49 -3.76 5.78
N LEU A 45 2.11 -2.52 5.47
CA LEU A 45 2.84 -1.66 4.53
C LEU A 45 3.57 -0.53 5.28
N ASP A 46 4.88 -0.45 5.08
CA ASP A 46 5.80 0.54 5.64
C ASP A 46 5.50 0.94 7.09
N PRO A 47 5.50 -0.01 8.03
CA PRO A 47 5.27 0.34 9.41
C PRO A 47 6.35 1.30 9.93
N SER A 48 5.91 2.38 10.59
CA SER A 48 6.82 3.45 11.03
C SER A 48 6.44 4.10 12.36
N GLY A 49 5.35 3.68 13.01
CA GLY A 49 4.88 4.30 14.25
C GLY A 49 5.07 3.47 15.51
N ASP A 50 4.55 3.97 16.61
CA ASP A 50 4.82 3.45 17.96
C ASP A 50 3.75 2.49 18.49
N ALA A 51 2.93 1.91 17.61
CA ALA A 51 1.92 0.95 18.00
C ALA A 51 2.55 -0.17 18.86
N ALA A 52 2.08 -0.29 20.10
CA ALA A 52 2.69 -1.13 21.13
C ALA A 52 2.64 -2.64 20.83
N SER A 53 1.71 -3.07 19.96
CA SER A 53 1.58 -4.47 19.54
C SER A 53 1.21 -4.57 18.07
N MET A 54 1.96 -5.37 17.32
CA MET A 54 1.67 -5.66 15.92
C MET A 54 0.56 -6.72 15.82
N PRO A 55 -0.46 -6.53 14.98
CA PRO A 55 -1.40 -7.61 14.70
C PRO A 55 -0.69 -8.80 14.03
N PRO A 56 -1.24 -10.02 14.06
CA PRO A 56 -0.69 -11.13 13.31
C PRO A 56 -0.79 -10.85 11.79
N VAL A 57 0.33 -10.47 11.19
CA VAL A 57 0.53 -10.21 9.76
C VAL A 57 1.23 -11.39 9.07
N ASP A 58 0.85 -11.72 7.84
CA ASP A 58 1.53 -12.76 7.05
C ASP A 58 2.79 -12.22 6.35
N LEU A 59 2.79 -10.92 6.06
CA LEU A 59 3.84 -10.24 5.30
C LEU A 59 4.03 -8.81 5.79
N VAL A 60 5.29 -8.38 5.88
CA VAL A 60 5.66 -6.96 6.04
C VAL A 60 6.34 -6.49 4.75
N LEU A 61 5.81 -5.42 4.16
CA LEU A 61 6.42 -4.72 3.03
C LEU A 61 7.12 -3.45 3.53
N LEU A 62 8.38 -3.31 3.19
CA LEU A 62 9.17 -2.09 3.36
C LEU A 62 9.58 -1.58 1.98
N ARG A 63 8.97 -0.49 1.52
CA ARG A 63 9.35 0.24 0.30
C ARG A 63 10.61 1.08 0.49
N GLY A 64 10.93 1.36 1.74
CA GLY A 64 12.07 2.14 2.17
C GLY A 64 12.46 1.79 3.59
N CYS A 65 13.62 2.28 4.00
CA CYS A 65 14.23 1.94 5.29
C CYS A 65 14.84 3.19 5.90
N GLY A 66 13.98 4.16 6.23
CA GLY A 66 14.37 5.38 6.94
C GLY A 66 14.54 5.13 8.43
N GLU A 67 14.87 6.19 9.17
CA GLU A 67 15.08 6.11 10.62
C GLU A 67 13.85 5.58 11.37
N ARG A 68 12.64 5.99 10.96
CA ARG A 68 11.40 5.52 11.59
C ARG A 68 11.17 4.02 11.38
N GLN A 69 11.40 3.51 10.16
CA GLN A 69 11.29 2.08 9.88
C GLN A 69 12.36 1.29 10.65
N ARG A 70 13.61 1.77 10.70
CA ARG A 70 14.68 1.16 11.51
C ARG A 70 14.34 1.11 12.99
N ALA A 71 13.83 2.22 13.54
CA ALA A 71 13.41 2.29 14.93
C ALA A 71 12.23 1.35 15.22
N TRP A 72 11.28 1.23 14.29
CA TRP A 72 10.18 0.27 14.39
C TRP A 72 10.71 -1.16 14.42
N LEU A 73 11.56 -1.52 13.45
CA LEU A 73 12.15 -2.85 13.30
C LEU A 73 12.92 -3.30 14.55
N ALA A 74 13.73 -2.42 15.13
CA ALA A 74 14.52 -2.71 16.33
C ALA A 74 13.67 -3.11 17.55
N ARG A 75 12.37 -2.76 17.56
CA ARG A 75 11.43 -3.12 18.64
C ARG A 75 10.67 -4.42 18.38
N GLN A 76 10.73 -4.97 17.17
CA GLN A 76 9.92 -6.12 16.80
C GLN A 76 10.72 -7.42 16.84
N THR A 77 10.04 -8.49 17.26
CA THR A 77 10.51 -9.86 17.00
C THR A 77 9.73 -10.42 15.81
N LEU A 78 10.35 -10.41 14.62
CA LEU A 78 9.68 -10.82 13.38
C LEU A 78 9.93 -12.30 13.06
N ASP A 79 8.90 -13.14 13.22
CA ASP A 79 8.88 -14.54 12.76
C ASP A 79 8.38 -14.68 11.30
N ARG A 80 7.87 -13.58 10.72
CA ARG A 80 7.22 -13.50 9.40
C ARG A 80 8.20 -13.25 8.26
N SER A 81 7.69 -13.32 7.03
CA SER A 81 8.42 -12.88 5.84
C SER A 81 8.42 -11.35 5.78
N VAL A 82 9.60 -10.76 5.57
CA VAL A 82 9.78 -9.33 5.34
C VAL A 82 10.29 -9.13 3.92
N VAL A 83 9.58 -8.34 3.13
CA VAL A 83 9.99 -7.98 1.76
C VAL A 83 10.43 -6.54 1.76
N VAL A 84 11.65 -6.30 1.30
CA VAL A 84 12.24 -4.98 1.11
C VAL A 84 12.26 -4.69 -0.39
N ALA A 85 11.50 -3.69 -0.81
CA ALA A 85 11.64 -3.16 -2.16
C ALA A 85 12.86 -2.22 -2.19
N ALA A 86 13.86 -2.62 -2.97
CA ALA A 86 15.06 -1.89 -3.40
C ALA A 86 16.23 -1.63 -2.43
N GLY A 87 16.13 -1.89 -1.13
CA GLY A 87 17.25 -1.63 -0.21
C GLY A 87 18.12 -2.86 0.13
N ARG A 88 19.27 -3.07 -0.56
CA ARG A 88 20.26 -4.08 -0.13
C ARG A 88 20.82 -3.80 1.29
N PRO A 89 21.18 -2.56 1.67
CA PRO A 89 21.67 -2.25 3.01
C PRO A 89 20.63 -2.55 4.10
N CYS A 90 19.36 -2.18 3.85
CA CYS A 90 18.27 -2.47 4.79
C CYS A 90 18.08 -3.96 5.04
N ALA A 91 18.14 -4.79 3.98
CA ALA A 91 18.02 -6.23 4.16
C ALA A 91 19.21 -6.85 4.89
N ALA A 92 20.41 -6.28 4.78
CA ALA A 92 21.56 -6.72 5.57
C ALA A 92 21.36 -6.39 7.05
N GLU A 93 20.92 -5.17 7.36
CA GLU A 93 20.59 -4.74 8.73
C GLU A 93 19.49 -5.61 9.37
N LEU A 94 18.41 -5.88 8.63
CA LEU A 94 17.33 -6.77 9.05
C LEU A 94 17.82 -8.17 9.41
N ARG A 95 18.71 -8.75 8.60
CA ARG A 95 19.29 -10.07 8.88
C ARG A 95 20.16 -10.04 10.12
N GLY A 96 20.92 -8.96 10.32
CA GLY A 96 21.70 -8.73 11.55
C GLY A 96 20.83 -8.68 12.81
N GLN A 97 19.59 -8.20 12.70
CA GLN A 97 18.60 -8.15 13.78
C GLN A 97 17.80 -9.46 13.95
N GLY A 98 18.17 -10.54 13.25
CA GLY A 98 17.54 -11.85 13.39
C GLY A 98 16.34 -12.10 12.47
N VAL A 99 16.03 -11.19 11.53
CA VAL A 99 15.00 -11.44 10.51
C VAL A 99 15.50 -12.49 9.52
N ARG A 100 15.02 -13.72 9.69
CA ARG A 100 15.48 -14.88 8.90
C ARG A 100 14.99 -14.87 7.45
N ARG A 101 13.88 -14.17 7.17
CA ARG A 101 13.21 -14.18 5.86
C ARG A 101 13.09 -12.76 5.29
N ALA A 102 14.23 -12.12 5.05
CA ALA A 102 14.32 -10.83 4.37
C ALA A 102 14.63 -11.02 2.87
N GLN A 103 13.72 -10.59 2.00
CA GLN A 103 13.89 -10.64 0.54
C GLN A 103 14.02 -9.23 -0.05
N VAL A 104 15.06 -9.02 -0.86
CA VAL A 104 15.27 -7.77 -1.61
C VAL A 104 14.69 -7.92 -3.00
N LEU A 105 13.87 -6.96 -3.42
CA LEU A 105 13.34 -6.88 -4.79
C LEU A 105 13.86 -5.62 -5.47
N GLY A 106 14.45 -5.75 -6.65
CA GLY A 106 14.72 -4.61 -7.53
C GLY A 106 13.49 -4.20 -8.33
N LEU A 107 13.62 -3.16 -9.17
CA LEU A 107 12.59 -2.79 -10.15
C LEU A 107 12.12 -4.01 -10.94
N TRP A 108 10.80 -4.14 -11.11
CA TRP A 108 10.12 -5.27 -11.76
C TRP A 108 10.27 -6.63 -11.06
N GLY A 109 11.06 -6.68 -9.98
CA GLY A 109 11.13 -7.83 -9.10
C GLY A 109 9.78 -8.12 -8.46
N ALA A 110 9.45 -9.40 -8.33
CA ALA A 110 8.19 -9.84 -7.75
C ALA A 110 8.40 -10.87 -6.64
N TYR A 111 7.48 -10.86 -5.69
CA TYR A 111 7.38 -11.86 -4.63
C TYR A 111 5.92 -12.31 -4.52
N ALA A 112 5.71 -13.61 -4.33
CA ALA A 112 4.38 -14.16 -4.13
C ALA A 112 4.32 -14.91 -2.80
N LEU A 113 3.26 -14.67 -2.06
CA LEU A 113 2.93 -15.39 -0.84
C LEU A 113 1.53 -16.01 -1.00
N ARG A 114 1.40 -17.26 -0.59
CA ARG A 114 0.13 -17.99 -0.63
C ARG A 114 -0.19 -18.55 0.75
N ARG A 115 -1.46 -18.39 1.16
CA ARG A 115 -2.04 -18.91 2.39
C ARG A 115 -3.38 -19.57 2.05
N GLY A 116 -3.37 -20.90 1.97
CA GLY A 116 -4.54 -21.66 1.51
C GLY A 116 -4.92 -21.32 0.06
N ALA A 117 -6.16 -20.85 -0.14
CA ALA A 117 -6.69 -20.39 -1.42
C ALA A 117 -6.32 -18.93 -1.75
N VAL A 118 -5.87 -18.17 -0.75
CA VAL A 118 -5.56 -16.75 -0.89
C VAL A 118 -4.10 -16.56 -1.27
N SER A 119 -3.82 -15.69 -2.22
CA SER A 119 -2.48 -15.31 -2.62
C SER A 119 -2.35 -13.79 -2.74
N VAL A 120 -1.15 -13.30 -2.46
CA VAL A 120 -0.74 -11.93 -2.77
C VAL A 120 0.54 -11.99 -3.60
N ARG A 121 0.56 -11.29 -4.73
CA ARG A 121 1.77 -11.03 -5.51
C ARG A 121 2.13 -9.55 -5.38
N LEU A 122 3.37 -9.29 -4.99
CA LEU A 122 3.96 -7.97 -4.91
C LEU A 122 4.84 -7.79 -6.12
N THR A 123 4.71 -6.68 -6.83
CA THR A 123 5.56 -6.33 -7.98
C THR A 123 6.11 -4.92 -7.77
N VAL A 124 7.42 -4.79 -7.68
CA VAL A 124 8.09 -3.49 -7.60
C VAL A 124 8.07 -2.85 -8.98
N MET A 125 7.83 -1.54 -9.05
CA MET A 125 7.71 -0.79 -10.30
C MET A 125 8.07 0.68 -10.06
N PRO A 126 8.31 1.47 -11.13
CA PRO A 126 8.42 2.91 -10.99
C PRO A 126 7.14 3.49 -10.35
N GLY A 127 7.31 4.40 -9.39
CA GLY A 127 6.21 5.09 -8.72
C GLY A 127 5.40 5.97 -9.66
N ALA A 128 4.25 6.44 -9.19
CA ALA A 128 3.32 7.24 -9.98
C ALA A 128 3.73 8.73 -10.13
N GLY A 129 4.62 9.23 -9.28
CA GLY A 129 5.04 10.64 -9.27
C GLY A 129 6.13 10.97 -10.31
N PRO A 130 6.40 12.27 -10.55
CA PRO A 130 7.39 12.74 -11.53
C PRO A 130 8.80 12.24 -11.26
N ARG A 131 9.17 12.05 -9.97
CA ARG A 131 10.49 11.52 -9.57
C ARG A 131 10.72 10.07 -9.99
N ALA A 132 9.67 9.32 -10.33
CA ALA A 132 9.80 7.95 -10.81
C ALA A 132 10.50 7.85 -12.18
N ALA A 133 10.50 8.92 -12.99
CA ALA A 133 11.18 8.95 -14.28
C ALA A 133 12.72 8.98 -14.14
N ALA A 134 13.24 9.42 -12.99
CA ALA A 134 14.69 9.49 -12.73
C ALA A 134 15.36 8.10 -12.57
N TRP A 135 14.57 7.03 -12.51
CA TRP A 135 15.00 5.66 -12.22
C TRP A 135 15.20 4.77 -13.46
N LEU A 136 15.13 5.35 -14.66
CA LEU A 136 15.36 4.65 -15.93
C LEU A 136 16.85 4.45 -16.27
N GLY A 137 17.78 4.71 -15.32
CA GLY A 137 19.20 4.41 -15.44
C GLY A 137 19.62 3.17 -14.62
N ASP A 138 20.70 2.50 -15.02
CA ASP A 138 21.17 1.20 -14.47
C ASP A 138 21.67 1.23 -13.01
N ALA A 139 21.66 2.39 -12.34
CA ALA A 139 22.08 2.54 -10.97
C ALA A 139 21.04 3.33 -10.17
N ALA A 140 20.19 2.61 -9.41
CA ALA A 140 19.49 3.20 -8.29
C ALA A 140 20.54 3.67 -7.27
N PRO A 141 20.56 4.95 -6.85
CA PRO A 141 21.51 5.40 -5.85
C PRO A 141 21.23 4.68 -4.52
N GLU A 142 22.24 4.41 -3.68
CA GLU A 142 22.07 3.54 -2.49
C GLU A 142 21.11 4.13 -1.43
N ASP A 143 20.84 5.44 -1.50
CA ASP A 143 19.89 6.23 -0.72
C ASP A 143 18.46 6.26 -1.30
N ALA A 144 18.26 5.61 -2.45
CA ALA A 144 16.99 5.15 -3.04
C ALA A 144 15.91 4.78 -2.01
N ALA A 145 16.32 4.13 -0.92
CA ALA A 145 15.43 3.65 0.14
C ALA A 145 14.73 4.78 0.91
N GLN A 146 15.09 6.05 0.69
CA GLN A 146 14.37 7.23 1.21
C GLN A 146 13.45 7.88 0.17
N ASP A 147 13.68 7.61 -1.12
CA ASP A 147 12.98 8.29 -2.18
C ASP A 147 11.69 7.54 -2.48
N GLN A 148 10.55 8.21 -2.27
CA GLN A 148 9.19 7.68 -2.48
C GLN A 148 8.89 7.33 -3.96
N SER A 149 9.92 7.31 -4.79
CA SER A 149 9.92 7.12 -6.24
C SER A 149 9.67 5.68 -6.68
N LEU A 150 9.70 4.72 -5.76
CA LEU A 150 9.28 3.33 -6.02
C LEU A 150 7.82 3.09 -5.67
N GLY A 151 7.15 2.38 -6.58
CA GLY A 151 5.81 1.84 -6.37
C GLY A 151 5.86 0.33 -6.19
N VAL A 152 4.89 -0.21 -5.47
CA VAL A 152 4.63 -1.65 -5.37
C VAL A 152 3.17 -1.89 -5.68
N MET A 153 2.90 -2.76 -6.64
CA MET A 153 1.56 -3.29 -6.87
C MET A 153 1.37 -4.54 -6.02
N LEU A 154 0.29 -4.59 -5.24
CA LEU A 154 -0.18 -5.76 -4.52
C LEU A 154 -1.40 -6.32 -5.23
N ASP A 155 -1.22 -7.48 -5.86
CA ASP A 155 -2.25 -8.25 -6.53
C ASP A 155 -2.74 -9.37 -5.59
N PHE A 156 -3.88 -9.14 -4.93
CA PHE A 156 -4.54 -10.16 -4.12
C PHE A 156 -5.53 -10.98 -4.95
N SER A 157 -5.60 -12.28 -4.68
CA SER A 157 -6.55 -13.19 -5.33
C SER A 157 -6.92 -14.34 -4.41
N ASP A 158 -8.18 -14.78 -4.46
CA ASP A 158 -8.67 -16.01 -3.79
C ASP A 158 -9.10 -17.10 -4.78
N GLY A 159 -8.84 -16.90 -6.08
CA GLY A 159 -9.19 -17.84 -7.15
C GLY A 159 -10.68 -17.99 -7.47
N ALA A 160 -11.60 -17.42 -6.68
CA ALA A 160 -13.03 -17.69 -6.77
C ALA A 160 -13.94 -16.45 -6.84
N HIS A 161 -13.60 -15.37 -6.12
CA HIS A 161 -14.53 -14.26 -5.85
C HIS A 161 -13.97 -12.87 -6.13
N GLY A 162 -12.79 -12.78 -6.73
CA GLY A 162 -12.26 -11.58 -7.36
C GLY A 162 -10.84 -11.24 -6.91
N ALA A 163 -10.23 -10.34 -7.66
CA ALA A 163 -8.90 -9.82 -7.37
C ALA A 163 -9.02 -8.40 -6.77
N LEU A 164 -8.17 -8.09 -5.80
CA LEU A 164 -7.95 -6.72 -5.33
C LEU A 164 -6.57 -6.28 -5.80
N ARG A 165 -6.50 -5.14 -6.49
CA ARG A 165 -5.25 -4.50 -6.86
C ARG A 165 -5.03 -3.23 -6.03
N LEU A 166 -3.98 -3.21 -5.22
CA LEU A 166 -3.60 -2.06 -4.40
C LEU A 166 -2.22 -1.56 -4.81
N TYR A 167 -2.15 -0.31 -5.27
CA TYR A 167 -0.89 0.36 -5.56
C TYR A 167 -0.36 1.08 -4.32
N ALA A 168 0.88 0.82 -3.92
CA ALA A 168 1.52 1.55 -2.84
C ALA A 168 2.77 2.25 -3.40
N GLY A 169 2.75 3.57 -3.57
CA GLY A 169 3.96 4.33 -3.93
C GLY A 169 3.73 5.83 -4.04
N GLY A 170 4.77 6.62 -3.80
CA GLY A 170 4.75 8.06 -4.04
C GLY A 170 4.26 8.93 -2.90
N ASP A 171 4.64 10.20 -3.04
CA ASP A 171 4.17 11.31 -2.21
C ASP A 171 2.81 11.80 -2.73
N ALA A 172 1.88 12.06 -1.82
CA ALA A 172 0.52 12.49 -2.16
C ALA A 172 0.48 13.85 -2.87
N ASP A 173 1.49 14.69 -2.68
CA ASP A 173 1.57 16.01 -3.33
C ASP A 173 2.20 15.94 -4.73
N ASP A 174 2.93 14.85 -5.02
CA ASP A 174 3.62 14.60 -6.28
C ASP A 174 2.85 13.63 -7.20
N VAL A 175 1.92 12.83 -6.66
CA VAL A 175 1.18 11.81 -7.40
C VAL A 175 -0.17 12.34 -7.87
N ASP A 176 -0.41 12.28 -9.18
CA ASP A 176 -1.77 12.37 -9.71
C ASP A 176 -2.53 11.06 -9.46
N LEU A 177 -3.28 11.02 -8.35
CA LEU A 177 -4.12 9.87 -8.01
C LEU A 177 -5.12 9.55 -9.14
N ALA A 178 -5.71 10.56 -9.78
CA ALA A 178 -6.74 10.34 -10.79
C ALA A 178 -6.20 9.55 -12.01
N ALA A 179 -4.90 9.67 -12.29
CA ALA A 179 -4.20 8.96 -13.35
C ALA A 179 -3.78 7.52 -12.97
N ILE A 180 -3.80 7.12 -11.69
CA ILE A 180 -3.35 5.78 -11.24
C ILE A 180 -4.08 4.66 -11.98
N PRO A 181 -5.43 4.64 -12.11
CA PRO A 181 -6.11 3.56 -12.83
C PRO A 181 -5.78 3.49 -14.33
N GLN A 182 -5.31 4.60 -14.92
CA GLN A 182 -4.86 4.64 -16.33
C GLN A 182 -3.43 4.11 -16.44
N ARG A 183 -2.54 4.55 -15.55
CA ARG A 183 -1.13 4.10 -15.50
C ARG A 183 -1.00 2.64 -15.08
N PHE A 184 -1.85 2.20 -14.17
CA PHE A 184 -1.89 0.85 -13.63
C PHE A 184 -3.31 0.27 -13.76
N PRO A 185 -3.69 -0.22 -14.96
CA PRO A 185 -5.01 -0.77 -15.21
C PRO A 185 -5.40 -1.84 -14.19
N GLY A 186 -6.58 -1.71 -13.61
CA GLY A 186 -7.05 -2.63 -12.56
C GLY A 186 -6.78 -2.15 -11.14
N ALA A 187 -5.98 -1.10 -10.90
CA ALA A 187 -5.82 -0.51 -9.58
C ALA A 187 -7.18 -0.12 -8.96
N ASP A 188 -7.50 -0.73 -7.83
CA ASP A 188 -8.74 -0.49 -7.09
C ASP A 188 -8.51 0.45 -5.92
N LEU A 189 -7.34 0.35 -5.29
CA LEU A 189 -6.91 1.19 -4.18
C LEU A 189 -5.51 1.72 -4.41
N ALA A 190 -5.18 2.82 -3.73
CA ALA A 190 -3.81 3.28 -3.58
C ALA A 190 -3.48 3.67 -2.14
N VAL A 191 -2.23 3.45 -1.75
CA VAL A 191 -1.63 3.98 -0.53
C VAL A 191 -0.48 4.90 -0.92
N VAL A 192 -0.69 6.20 -0.72
CA VAL A 192 0.33 7.25 -0.88
C VAL A 192 0.69 7.79 0.51
N ARG A 193 1.77 8.54 0.63
CA ARG A 193 2.14 9.18 1.90
C ARG A 193 2.27 10.69 1.73
N ARG A 194 1.93 11.45 2.77
CA ARG A 194 2.26 12.89 2.89
C ARG A 194 3.00 13.07 4.20
N ASP A 195 4.21 13.62 4.15
CA ASP A 195 5.05 13.81 5.34
C ASP A 195 5.29 12.53 6.15
N GLY A 196 5.19 11.37 5.49
CA GLY A 196 5.28 10.07 6.13
C GLY A 196 3.96 9.50 6.65
N GLU A 197 2.86 10.26 6.68
CA GLU A 197 1.54 9.76 7.05
C GLU A 197 0.83 9.10 5.87
N PRO A 198 0.22 7.91 6.03
CA PRO A 198 -0.45 7.22 4.95
C PRO A 198 -1.80 7.85 4.62
N LEU A 199 -2.11 7.91 3.33
CA LEU A 199 -3.39 8.35 2.79
C LEU A 199 -3.93 7.28 1.85
N LEU A 200 -5.23 7.00 1.94
CA LEU A 200 -5.91 6.00 1.13
C LEU A 200 -6.59 6.66 -0.08
N GLY A 201 -6.29 6.16 -1.27
CA GLY A 201 -7.06 6.39 -2.48
C GLY A 201 -7.94 5.19 -2.80
N ALA A 202 -9.16 5.44 -3.27
CA ALA A 202 -10.05 4.39 -3.78
C ALA A 202 -10.58 4.76 -5.17
N VAL A 203 -10.81 3.75 -5.98
CA VAL A 203 -11.36 3.93 -7.33
C VAL A 203 -12.85 4.29 -7.26
N GLU A 204 -13.23 5.31 -8.00
CA GLU A 204 -14.60 5.69 -8.30
C GLU A 204 -14.85 5.42 -9.78
N THR A 205 -15.93 4.73 -10.08
CA THR A 205 -16.40 4.57 -11.46
C THR A 205 -17.43 5.66 -11.75
N ARG A 206 -17.14 6.51 -12.73
CA ARG A 206 -18.04 7.57 -13.17
C ARG A 206 -19.14 7.01 -14.07
N ARG A 207 -20.17 7.82 -14.34
CA ARG A 207 -21.31 7.43 -15.20
C ARG A 207 -20.89 7.05 -16.62
N ASP A 208 -19.82 7.65 -17.13
CA ASP A 208 -19.24 7.37 -18.45
C ASP A 208 -18.37 6.09 -18.47
N GLY A 209 -18.29 5.36 -17.36
CA GLY A 209 -17.46 4.16 -17.21
C GLY A 209 -15.98 4.46 -16.95
N SER A 210 -15.55 5.72 -16.99
CA SER A 210 -14.18 6.08 -16.64
C SER A 210 -13.92 5.80 -15.16
N ARG A 211 -12.70 5.34 -14.87
CA ARG A 211 -12.23 5.04 -13.52
C ARG A 211 -11.25 6.11 -13.11
N VAL A 212 -11.55 6.78 -12.01
CA VAL A 212 -10.64 7.75 -11.39
C VAL A 212 -10.41 7.35 -9.95
N MET A 213 -9.20 7.55 -9.45
CA MET A 213 -8.94 7.33 -8.03
C MET A 213 -9.06 8.65 -7.28
N ARG A 214 -9.70 8.60 -6.12
CA ARG A 214 -9.86 9.75 -5.23
C ARG A 214 -9.46 9.39 -3.82
N MET A 215 -8.99 10.40 -3.09
CA MET A 215 -8.65 10.25 -1.69
C MET A 215 -9.90 9.97 -0.86
N VAL A 216 -9.79 9.03 0.07
CA VAL A 216 -10.83 8.66 1.01
C VAL A 216 -10.46 9.22 2.38
N ALA A 217 -11.34 10.04 2.95
CA ALA A 217 -11.21 10.45 4.33
C ALA A 217 -11.67 9.30 5.24
N LEU A 218 -10.77 8.81 6.09
CA LEU A 218 -11.09 7.86 7.15
C LEU A 218 -11.09 8.60 8.49
N ALA A 219 -12.08 8.31 9.33
CA ALA A 219 -12.02 8.70 10.73
C ALA A 219 -10.83 8.00 11.42
N PRO A 220 -10.29 8.55 12.51
CA PRO A 220 -9.32 7.85 13.34
C PRO A 220 -9.82 6.43 13.68
N ASP A 221 -8.92 5.46 13.62
CA ASP A 221 -9.17 4.03 13.88
C ASP A 221 -10.21 3.35 12.98
N ALA A 222 -10.75 4.06 11.98
CA ALA A 222 -11.68 3.47 11.03
C ALA A 222 -10.96 2.56 10.03
N ALA A 223 -11.63 1.46 9.68
CA ALA A 223 -11.21 0.58 8.60
C ALA A 223 -12.04 0.89 7.35
N TYR A 224 -11.36 1.15 6.23
CA TYR A 224 -11.99 1.16 4.93
C TYR A 224 -12.39 -0.27 4.56
N ARG A 225 -13.69 -0.54 4.42
CA ARG A 225 -14.17 -1.83 3.93
C ARG A 225 -13.90 -1.93 2.43
N ILE A 226 -13.15 -2.94 2.03
CA ILE A 226 -12.91 -3.21 0.62
C ILE A 226 -14.23 -3.72 0.03
N PRO A 227 -14.80 -3.06 -1.00
CA PRO A 227 -15.98 -3.56 -1.67
C PRO A 227 -15.71 -4.97 -2.21
N ALA A 228 -16.69 -5.88 -2.12
CA ALA A 228 -16.54 -7.23 -2.63
C ALA A 228 -15.97 -7.20 -4.06
N ALA A 229 -14.85 -7.90 -4.25
CA ALA A 229 -14.05 -7.84 -5.45
C ALA A 229 -14.89 -8.15 -6.70
N ARG A 230 -14.48 -7.58 -7.84
CA ARG A 230 -15.11 -7.86 -9.14
C ARG A 230 -15.10 -9.37 -9.36
N ALA A 231 -16.29 -9.98 -9.52
CA ALA A 231 -16.38 -11.35 -10.00
C ALA A 231 -15.54 -11.45 -11.28
N ALA A 232 -14.60 -12.41 -11.31
CA ALA A 232 -13.75 -12.64 -12.47
C ALA A 232 -14.64 -13.04 -13.66
N GLY A 233 -14.93 -12.10 -14.57
CA GLY A 233 -15.89 -12.36 -15.63
C GLY A 233 -16.30 -11.17 -16.47
N ALA A 234 -15.34 -10.47 -17.09
CA ALA A 234 -15.62 -9.75 -18.32
C ALA A 234 -14.36 -9.76 -19.20
N LYS A 235 -14.31 -10.72 -20.12
CA LYS A 235 -13.38 -10.69 -21.24
C LYS A 235 -13.68 -9.39 -22.03
N PRO A 236 -12.69 -8.54 -22.36
CA PRO A 236 -12.96 -7.44 -23.26
C PRO A 236 -13.40 -8.03 -24.60
N ARG A 237 -14.58 -7.61 -25.08
CA ARG A 237 -15.03 -7.84 -26.45
C ARG A 237 -14.30 -6.89 -27.38
#